data_AF-A5J118-F1
#
_entry.id   AF-A5J118-F1
#
_cell.length_a   1.000
_cell.length_b   1.000
_cell.length_c   1.000
_cell.angle_alpha   90.00
_cell.angle_beta   90.00
_cell.angle_gamma   90.00
#
_symmetry.space_group_name_H-M   'P 1'
#
loop_
_entity.id
_entity.type
_entity.pdbx_description
1 polymer ?
#
loop_
_entity_poly.entity_id
_entity_poly.type
_entity_poly.pdbx_seq_one_letter_code
_entity_poly.pdbx_strand_id
1 'polypeptide(L)'
;MPQHLNGKLNPILYIFKAFPALFSFFIIFALPSLKQKKLFFIGIALGMFVFAITNSIATLVYLEPPYYGKAYHFFYKMEYNSPGITILASMLPIVLFCFNGYLLEVDKKLKRQNVFFIFVFLMSLSISFLFSARTFFFLIITNIIVLVLVRLWKIYSIPNKSVYYKFIIGFLTLLISGSSTYLFLKETYIGQRIMNGIYSEKLNHHIDYWNTVKKDFFVYPKITIGSEYTFWYHNVFFDSHKTSGPITALILYIYSFFIFIIALKNSLKRDLRSFRYFHFYICFIPYLMTTIPWESSESQMMALFTGLGALITTVNDQTPEI
;
A
#
# COMPACT_ATOMS: atom_id res chain seq x y z
N MET A 1 -0.65 -1.15 25.66
CA MET A 1 0.78 -0.84 25.45
C MET A 1 1.60 -1.83 26.26
N PRO A 2 2.68 -2.39 25.72
CA PRO A 2 3.64 -3.09 26.54
C PRO A 2 4.19 -2.14 27.62
N GLN A 3 4.26 -2.58 28.87
CA GLN A 3 4.65 -1.77 30.04
C GLN A 3 6.08 -1.20 29.98
N HIS A 4 6.87 -1.55 28.97
CA HIS A 4 8.28 -1.15 28.81
C HIS A 4 8.51 0.12 27.96
N LEU A 5 7.46 0.74 27.40
CA LEU A 5 7.57 2.07 26.81
C LEU A 5 7.33 3.14 27.88
N ASN A 6 8.26 3.25 28.83
CA ASN A 6 8.44 4.49 29.58
C ASN A 6 8.67 5.58 28.52
N GLY A 7 7.72 6.49 28.33
CA GLY A 7 7.65 7.47 27.23
C GLY A 7 8.81 8.48 27.11
N LYS A 8 9.99 8.19 27.67
CA LYS A 8 11.25 8.85 27.35
C LYS A 8 11.67 8.46 25.93
N LEU A 9 11.39 9.32 24.96
CA LEU A 9 11.99 9.24 23.63
C LEU A 9 13.52 9.22 23.79
N ASN A 10 14.20 8.20 23.28
CA ASN A 10 15.64 8.24 23.08
C ASN A 10 15.90 8.99 21.76
N PRO A 11 16.34 10.27 21.79
CA PRO A 11 16.38 11.10 20.60
C PRO A 11 17.30 10.53 19.51
N ILE A 12 18.38 9.88 19.93
CA ILE A 12 19.36 9.24 19.04
C ILE A 12 18.69 8.13 18.23
N LEU A 13 17.96 7.23 18.89
CA LEU A 13 17.25 6.13 18.22
C LEU A 13 16.25 6.65 17.18
N TYR A 14 15.55 7.75 17.47
CA TYR A 14 14.57 8.34 16.55
C TYR A 14 15.22 9.02 15.34
N ILE A 15 16.35 9.72 15.53
CA ILE A 15 17.11 10.30 14.42
C ILE A 15 17.57 9.19 13.46
N PHE A 16 18.11 8.08 13.98
CA PHE A 16 18.50 6.94 13.15
C PHE A 16 17.32 6.28 12.43
N LYS A 17 16.12 6.27 13.03
CA LYS A 17 14.89 5.78 12.37
C LYS A 17 14.38 6.70 11.26
N ALA A 18 14.74 7.99 11.28
CA ALA A 18 14.38 8.96 10.24
C ALA A 18 15.31 8.90 9.02
N PHE A 19 16.55 8.42 9.19
CA PHE A 19 17.53 8.32 8.10
C PHE A 19 17.07 7.52 6.88
N PRO A 20 16.41 6.36 7.00
CA PRO A 20 15.87 5.66 5.84
C PRO A 20 14.91 6.50 5.00
N ALA A 21 14.06 7.31 5.64
CA ALA A 21 13.14 8.20 4.94
C ALA A 21 13.87 9.34 4.23
N LEU A 22 14.82 9.97 4.94
CA LEU A 22 15.63 11.05 4.40
C LEU A 22 16.52 10.59 3.23
N PHE A 23 17.21 9.47 3.39
CA PHE A 23 18.06 8.88 2.35
C PHE A 23 17.26 8.36 1.17
N SER A 24 16.07 7.80 1.38
CA SER A 24 15.19 7.40 0.27
C SER A 24 14.90 8.58 -0.65
N PHE A 25 14.53 9.74 -0.07
CA PHE A 25 14.28 10.95 -0.84
C PHE A 25 15.55 11.46 -1.55
N PHE A 26 16.63 11.70 -0.79
CA PHE A 26 17.83 12.34 -1.34
C PHE A 26 18.57 11.48 -2.37
N ILE A 27 18.63 10.16 -2.16
CA ILE A 27 19.28 9.27 -3.12
C ILE A 27 18.48 9.25 -4.43
N ILE A 28 17.15 9.08 -4.37
CA ILE A 28 16.31 9.13 -5.58
C ILE A 28 16.41 10.47 -6.27
N PHE A 29 16.48 11.57 -5.52
CA PHE A 29 16.67 12.90 -6.08
C PHE A 29 18.00 13.01 -6.84
N ALA A 30 19.10 12.53 -6.24
CA ALA A 30 20.46 12.66 -6.75
C ALA A 30 20.80 11.71 -7.90
N LEU A 31 20.09 10.57 -8.04
CA LEU A 31 20.37 9.62 -9.11
C LEU A 31 20.11 10.26 -10.50
N PRO A 32 21.05 10.18 -11.45
CA PRO A 32 20.97 10.90 -12.73
C PRO A 32 19.92 10.35 -13.70
N SER A 33 19.68 9.03 -13.71
CA SER A 33 18.78 8.42 -14.69
C SER A 33 17.49 7.85 -14.10
N LEU A 34 16.43 7.87 -14.91
CA LEU A 34 15.13 7.32 -14.53
C LEU A 34 15.22 5.84 -14.15
N LYS A 35 16.04 5.08 -14.87
CA LYS A 35 16.25 3.66 -14.63
C LYS A 35 16.88 3.43 -13.26
N GLN A 36 17.90 4.20 -12.89
CA GLN A 36 18.52 4.10 -11.58
C GLN A 36 17.54 4.45 -10.46
N LYS A 37 16.78 5.54 -10.62
CA LYS A 37 15.73 5.95 -9.66
C LYS A 37 14.72 4.84 -9.41
N LYS A 38 14.18 4.25 -10.49
CA LYS A 38 13.22 3.13 -10.41
C LYS A 38 13.83 1.90 -9.77
N LEU A 39 15.04 1.51 -10.16
CA LEU A 39 15.73 0.34 -9.61
C LEU A 39 16.03 0.51 -8.12
N PHE A 40 16.46 1.69 -7.69
CA PHE A 40 16.68 1.98 -6.28
C PHE A 40 15.37 1.86 -5.49
N PHE A 41 14.28 2.45 -5.99
CA PHE A 41 12.96 2.34 -5.37
C PHE A 41 12.45 0.89 -5.29
N ILE A 42 12.61 0.11 -6.37
CA ILE A 42 12.32 -1.33 -6.38
C ILE A 42 13.21 -2.07 -5.37
N GLY A 43 14.47 -1.67 -5.22
CA GLY A 43 15.40 -2.22 -4.24
C GLY A 43 14.93 -2.03 -2.79
N ILE A 44 14.39 -0.85 -2.46
CA ILE A 44 13.77 -0.61 -1.14
C ILE A 44 12.60 -1.58 -0.92
N ALA A 45 11.69 -1.67 -1.88
CA ALA A 45 10.54 -2.57 -1.79
C ALA A 45 10.95 -4.05 -1.73
N LEU A 46 12.04 -4.43 -2.41
CA LEU A 46 12.61 -5.77 -2.35
C LEU A 46 13.18 -6.08 -0.96
N GLY A 47 13.89 -5.15 -0.34
CA GLY A 47 14.37 -5.30 1.03
C GLY A 47 13.22 -5.53 2.03
N MET A 48 12.14 -4.77 1.88
CA MET A 48 10.91 -4.95 2.66
C MET A 48 10.29 -6.33 2.44
N PHE A 49 10.21 -6.76 1.18
CA PHE A 49 9.65 -8.06 0.82
C PHE A 49 10.46 -9.24 1.38
N VAL A 50 11.79 -9.21 1.27
CA VAL A 50 12.68 -10.23 1.85
C VAL A 50 12.50 -10.28 3.37
N PHE A 51 12.46 -9.13 4.04
CA PHE A 51 12.22 -9.06 5.47
C PHE A 51 10.86 -9.66 5.85
N ALA A 52 9.81 -9.43 5.05
CA ALA A 52 8.50 -10.02 5.26
C ALA A 52 8.54 -11.55 5.14
N ILE A 53 9.25 -12.09 4.15
CA ILE A 53 9.43 -13.53 3.99
C ILE A 53 10.14 -14.12 5.20
N THR A 54 11.27 -13.55 5.63
CA THR A 54 12.06 -14.05 6.76
C THR A 54 11.22 -14.13 8.04
N ASN A 55 10.46 -13.07 8.35
CA ASN A 55 9.61 -13.06 9.55
C ASN A 55 8.37 -13.96 9.40
N SER A 56 7.84 -14.14 8.18
CA SER A 56 6.76 -15.10 7.94
C SER A 56 7.22 -16.54 8.19
N ILE A 57 8.41 -16.90 7.69
CA ILE A 57 9.02 -18.21 7.95
C ILE A 57 9.29 -18.38 9.44
N ALA A 58 9.88 -17.37 10.09
CA ALA A 58 10.13 -17.41 11.53
C ALA A 58 8.83 -17.58 12.32
N THR A 59 7.75 -16.91 11.92
CA THR A 59 6.43 -17.07 12.54
C THR A 59 5.94 -18.51 12.44
N LEU A 60 6.06 -19.15 11.27
CA LEU A 60 5.66 -20.55 11.08
C LEU A 60 6.48 -21.54 11.89
N VAL A 61 7.75 -21.21 12.18
CA VAL A 61 8.66 -22.08 12.94
C VAL A 61 8.48 -21.92 14.45
N TYR A 62 8.23 -20.70 14.92
CA TYR A 62 8.29 -20.37 16.35
C TYR A 62 6.93 -20.16 17.01
N LEU A 63 5.86 -19.96 16.24
CA LEU A 63 4.52 -19.71 16.77
C LEU A 63 3.52 -20.75 16.25
N GLU A 64 2.49 -21.01 17.05
CA GLU A 64 1.35 -21.82 16.63
C GLU A 64 0.23 -20.94 16.04
N PRO A 65 -0.55 -21.46 15.07
CA PRO A 65 -1.70 -20.75 14.53
C PRO A 65 -2.79 -20.55 15.61
N PRO A 66 -3.65 -19.52 15.51
CA PRO A 66 -3.77 -18.56 14.40
C PRO A 66 -2.79 -17.38 14.49
N TYR A 67 -2.28 -16.95 13.33
CA TYR A 67 -1.28 -15.86 13.21
C TYR A 67 -1.89 -14.46 13.02
N TYR A 68 -3.22 -14.34 12.98
CA TYR A 68 -3.84 -13.02 12.85
C TYR A 68 -3.51 -12.17 14.09
N GLY A 69 -2.89 -11.00 13.87
CA GLY A 69 -2.40 -10.14 14.95
C GLY A 69 -1.12 -10.62 15.63
N LYS A 70 -0.52 -11.76 15.21
CA LYS A 70 0.69 -12.32 15.84
C LYS A 70 1.73 -12.72 14.79
N ALA A 71 2.96 -12.26 14.98
CA ALA A 71 4.10 -12.58 14.16
C ALA A 71 5.37 -12.70 15.02
N TYR A 72 6.37 -13.42 14.52
CA TYR A 72 7.65 -13.56 15.19
C TYR A 72 8.74 -12.76 14.49
N HIS A 73 9.40 -11.86 15.23
CA HIS A 73 10.45 -11.02 14.69
C HIS A 73 11.78 -11.76 14.76
N PHE A 74 12.31 -12.19 13.61
CA PHE A 74 13.51 -13.03 13.53
C PHE A 74 14.73 -12.41 14.23
N PHE A 75 15.02 -11.13 13.99
CA PHE A 75 16.21 -10.48 14.57
C PHE A 75 16.10 -10.19 16.07
N TYR A 76 14.95 -9.70 16.54
CA TYR A 76 14.72 -9.39 17.96
C TYR A 76 14.25 -10.60 18.78
N LYS A 77 13.97 -11.73 18.12
CA LYS A 77 13.50 -12.98 18.73
C LYS A 77 12.30 -12.79 19.66
N MET A 78 11.33 -11.99 19.23
CA MET A 78 10.15 -11.63 20.02
C MET A 78 8.87 -11.64 19.18
N GLU A 79 7.74 -11.87 19.86
CA GLU A 79 6.42 -11.70 19.25
C GLU A 79 6.12 -10.22 18.98
N TYR A 80 5.44 -9.96 17.88
CA TYR A 80 4.96 -8.65 17.48
C TYR A 80 3.71 -8.77 16.60
N ASN A 81 3.15 -7.64 16.19
CA ASN A 81 1.88 -7.64 15.45
C ASN A 81 2.11 -7.86 13.94
N SER A 82 1.41 -8.85 13.39
CA SER A 82 1.53 -9.26 12.00
C SER A 82 1.10 -8.25 10.91
N PRO A 83 0.27 -7.22 11.15
CA PRO A 83 -0.04 -6.20 10.13
C PRO A 83 1.22 -5.59 9.50
N GLY A 84 2.26 -5.39 10.30
CA GLY A 84 3.57 -4.93 9.85
C GLY A 84 4.15 -5.75 8.70
N ILE A 85 4.19 -7.08 8.84
CA ILE A 85 4.71 -8.00 7.82
C ILE A 85 3.93 -7.89 6.51
N THR A 86 2.61 -7.85 6.61
CA THR A 86 1.74 -7.96 5.43
C THR A 86 1.86 -6.75 4.53
N ILE A 87 2.10 -5.57 5.11
CA ILE A 87 2.41 -4.34 4.37
C ILE A 87 3.74 -4.50 3.65
N LEU A 88 4.78 -4.93 4.35
CA LEU A 88 6.12 -5.12 3.78
C LEU A 88 6.10 -6.12 2.61
N ALA A 89 5.32 -7.21 2.74
CA ALA A 89 5.12 -8.18 1.67
C ALA A 89 4.39 -7.59 0.46
N SER A 90 3.43 -6.69 0.70
CA SER A 90 2.55 -6.17 -0.36
C SER A 90 3.21 -5.11 -1.26
N MET A 91 4.24 -4.41 -0.79
CA MET A 91 4.76 -3.25 -1.52
C MET A 91 5.43 -3.61 -2.84
N LEU A 92 6.31 -4.62 -2.84
CA LEU A 92 7.03 -5.02 -4.06
C LEU A 92 6.10 -5.43 -5.21
N PRO A 93 5.11 -6.33 -5.06
CA PRO A 93 4.23 -6.67 -6.17
C PRO A 93 3.43 -5.47 -6.66
N ILE A 94 3.02 -4.53 -5.78
CA ILE A 94 2.29 -3.32 -6.20
C ILE A 94 3.21 -2.38 -7.00
N VAL A 95 4.44 -2.17 -6.54
CA VAL A 95 5.45 -1.37 -7.28
C VAL A 95 5.68 -1.97 -8.66
N LEU A 96 5.96 -3.28 -8.74
CA LEU A 96 6.20 -3.97 -10.00
C LEU A 96 4.96 -3.93 -10.90
N PHE A 97 3.76 -4.09 -10.33
CA PHE A 97 2.51 -4.03 -11.05
C PHE A 97 2.31 -2.67 -11.74
N CYS A 98 2.48 -1.59 -10.97
CA CYS A 98 2.28 -0.23 -11.44
C CYS A 98 3.39 0.21 -12.41
N PHE A 99 4.66 -0.07 -12.10
CA PHE A 99 5.80 0.46 -12.88
C PHE A 99 6.00 -0.23 -14.22
N ASN A 100 5.75 -1.54 -14.28
CA ASN A 100 5.87 -2.29 -15.54
C ASN A 100 4.65 -2.07 -16.45
N GLY A 101 3.65 -1.31 -16.01
CA GLY A 101 2.52 -0.93 -16.85
C GLY A 101 1.67 -2.12 -17.26
N TYR A 102 1.60 -3.21 -16.48
CA TYR A 102 0.79 -4.38 -16.81
C TYR A 102 -0.70 -4.04 -16.99
N LEU A 103 -1.16 -2.95 -16.36
CA LEU A 103 -2.51 -2.42 -16.55
C LEU A 103 -2.71 -1.80 -17.95
N LEU A 104 -1.64 -1.32 -18.59
CA LEU A 104 -1.66 -0.55 -19.83
C LEU A 104 -1.17 -1.35 -21.05
N GLU A 105 -0.13 -2.17 -20.87
CA GLU A 105 0.61 -2.88 -21.89
C GLU A 105 0.67 -4.38 -21.53
N VAL A 106 0.12 -5.24 -22.39
CA VAL A 106 0.33 -6.69 -22.31
C VAL A 106 1.16 -7.06 -23.52
N ASP A 107 2.43 -7.32 -23.27
CA ASP A 107 3.36 -7.77 -24.28
C ASP A 107 3.10 -9.26 -24.58
N LYS A 108 3.22 -9.68 -25.85
CA LYS A 108 2.85 -11.04 -26.29
C LYS A 108 3.82 -12.12 -25.81
N LYS A 109 5.01 -11.75 -25.33
CA LYS A 109 6.05 -12.69 -24.87
C LYS A 109 6.20 -12.66 -23.35
N LEU A 110 6.26 -13.84 -22.73
CA LEU A 110 6.59 -13.99 -21.32
C LEU A 110 8.05 -13.61 -21.08
N LYS A 111 8.29 -12.41 -20.54
CA LYS A 111 9.62 -11.94 -20.17
C LYS A 111 10.00 -12.48 -18.79
N ARG A 112 11.31 -12.60 -18.50
CA ARG A 112 11.82 -12.98 -17.16
C ARG A 112 11.25 -12.08 -16.04
N GLN A 113 11.00 -10.81 -16.35
CA GLN A 113 10.36 -9.85 -15.43
C GLN A 113 8.93 -10.25 -15.04
N ASN A 114 8.18 -10.87 -15.97
CA ASN A 114 6.81 -11.34 -15.71
C ASN A 114 6.85 -12.56 -14.78
N VAL A 115 7.80 -13.48 -14.99
CA VAL A 115 8.00 -14.64 -14.11
C VAL A 115 8.36 -14.19 -12.69
N PHE A 116 9.30 -13.25 -12.58
CA PHE A 116 9.65 -12.65 -11.29
C PHE A 116 8.47 -11.99 -10.61
N PHE A 117 7.68 -11.19 -11.36
CA PHE A 117 6.46 -10.57 -10.84
C PHE A 117 5.46 -11.61 -10.33
N ILE A 118 5.18 -12.66 -11.10
CA ILE A 118 4.24 -13.73 -10.70
C ILE A 118 4.71 -14.40 -9.41
N PHE A 119 6.00 -14.73 -9.31
CA PHE A 119 6.57 -15.31 -8.10
C PHE A 119 6.37 -14.41 -6.87
N VAL A 120 6.75 -13.13 -6.98
CA VAL A 120 6.59 -12.14 -5.91
C VAL A 120 5.11 -11.98 -5.53
N PHE A 121 4.23 -11.91 -6.52
CA PHE A 121 2.80 -11.76 -6.34
C PHE A 121 2.18 -12.94 -5.58
N LEU A 122 2.49 -14.17 -5.98
CA LEU A 122 2.01 -15.38 -5.32
C LEU A 122 2.53 -15.49 -3.89
N MET A 123 3.81 -15.19 -3.65
CA MET A 123 4.36 -15.15 -2.29
C MET A 123 3.67 -14.11 -1.41
N SER A 124 3.38 -12.92 -1.96
CA SER A 124 2.67 -11.86 -1.22
C SER A 124 1.22 -12.23 -0.91
N LEU A 125 0.56 -12.94 -1.84
CA LEU A 125 -0.75 -13.54 -1.60
C LEU A 125 -0.70 -14.55 -0.47
N SER A 126 0.26 -15.49 -0.50
CA SER A 126 0.43 -16.51 0.54
C SER A 126 0.68 -15.90 1.92
N ILE A 127 1.55 -14.89 2.02
CA ILE A 127 1.81 -14.16 3.27
C ILE A 127 0.53 -13.45 3.75
N SER A 128 -0.19 -12.78 2.84
CA SER A 128 -1.43 -12.09 3.19
C SER A 128 -2.53 -13.06 3.63
N PHE A 129 -2.60 -14.26 3.04
CA PHE A 129 -3.47 -15.34 3.49
C PHE A 129 -3.09 -15.83 4.88
N LEU A 130 -1.81 -16.12 5.10
CA LEU A 130 -1.27 -16.62 6.37
C LEU A 130 -1.66 -15.72 7.55
N PHE A 131 -1.57 -14.41 7.35
CA PHE A 131 -1.89 -13.41 8.36
C PHE A 131 -3.31 -12.83 8.23
N SER A 132 -4.15 -13.39 7.36
CA SER A 132 -5.52 -12.91 7.12
C SER A 132 -5.62 -11.39 6.87
N ALA A 133 -4.66 -10.80 6.15
CA ALA A 133 -4.63 -9.37 5.87
C ALA A 133 -5.49 -9.01 4.65
N ARG A 134 -6.50 -8.16 4.86
CA ARG A 134 -7.51 -7.82 3.85
C ARG A 134 -7.05 -6.81 2.79
N THR A 135 -6.17 -5.87 3.16
CA THR A 135 -5.86 -4.70 2.32
C THR A 135 -5.28 -5.09 0.97
N PHE A 136 -4.40 -6.10 0.93
CA PHE A 136 -3.80 -6.57 -0.32
C PHE A 136 -4.85 -7.18 -1.27
N PHE A 137 -5.74 -8.03 -0.75
CA PHE A 137 -6.84 -8.61 -1.55
C PHE A 137 -7.81 -7.54 -2.07
N PHE A 138 -8.16 -6.57 -1.23
CA PHE A 138 -9.01 -5.45 -1.63
C PHE A 138 -8.40 -4.67 -2.81
N LEU A 139 -7.10 -4.37 -2.73
CA LEU A 139 -6.38 -3.70 -3.81
C LEU A 139 -6.30 -4.55 -5.08
N ILE A 140 -6.06 -5.85 -4.95
CA ILE A 140 -6.03 -6.77 -6.11
C ILE A 140 -7.39 -6.80 -6.80
N ILE A 141 -8.48 -7.00 -6.05
CA ILE A 141 -9.85 -7.02 -6.60
C ILE A 141 -10.13 -5.71 -7.33
N THR A 142 -9.82 -4.56 -6.71
CA THR A 142 -10.01 -3.25 -7.30
C THR A 142 -9.21 -3.10 -8.61
N ASN A 143 -7.94 -3.50 -8.62
CA ASN A 143 -7.10 -3.43 -9.80
C ASN A 143 -7.55 -4.39 -10.93
N ILE A 144 -8.05 -5.57 -10.59
CA ILE A 144 -8.63 -6.52 -11.54
C ILE A 144 -9.88 -5.90 -12.19
N ILE A 145 -10.78 -5.30 -11.39
CA ILE A 145 -11.98 -4.64 -11.90
C ILE A 145 -11.59 -3.53 -12.89
N VAL A 146 -10.66 -2.65 -12.49
CA VAL A 146 -10.18 -1.57 -13.37
C VAL A 146 -9.57 -2.13 -14.66
N LEU A 147 -8.74 -3.17 -14.57
CA LEU A 147 -8.14 -3.81 -15.72
C LEU A 147 -9.18 -4.43 -16.65
N VAL A 148 -10.19 -5.11 -16.11
CA VAL A 148 -11.33 -5.64 -16.88
C VAL A 148 -12.06 -4.52 -17.61
N LEU A 149 -12.38 -3.41 -16.93
CA LEU A 149 -13.07 -2.27 -17.54
C LEU A 149 -12.26 -1.64 -18.67
N VAL A 150 -10.95 -1.42 -18.48
CA VAL A 150 -10.05 -0.91 -19.52
C VAL A 150 -9.99 -1.85 -20.73
N ARG A 151 -9.99 -3.17 -20.49
CA ARG A 151 -9.95 -4.17 -21.57
C ARG A 151 -11.27 -4.23 -22.33
N LEU A 152 -12.39 -4.18 -21.63
CA LEU A 152 -13.70 -4.09 -22.24
C LEU A 152 -13.79 -2.84 -23.11
N TRP A 153 -13.40 -1.67 -22.59
CA TRP A 153 -13.37 -0.43 -23.37
C TRP A 153 -12.56 -0.57 -24.67
N LYS A 154 -11.35 -1.14 -24.59
CA LYS A 154 -10.51 -1.39 -25.77
C LYS A 154 -11.20 -2.31 -26.78
N ILE A 155 -11.88 -3.38 -26.34
CA ILE A 155 -12.60 -4.31 -27.22
C ILE A 155 -13.80 -3.62 -27.89
N TYR A 156 -14.58 -2.84 -27.12
CA TYR A 156 -15.72 -2.10 -27.65
C TYR A 156 -15.32 -1.02 -28.65
N SER A 157 -14.12 -0.45 -28.49
CA SER A 157 -13.55 0.57 -29.38
C SER A 157 -13.05 0.03 -30.74
N ILE A 158 -12.99 -1.30 -30.96
CA ILE A 158 -12.53 -1.86 -32.24
C ILE A 158 -13.66 -1.75 -33.29
N PRO A 159 -13.52 -0.94 -34.36
CA PRO A 159 -14.62 -0.69 -35.29
C PRO A 159 -15.06 -1.93 -36.08
N ASN A 160 -14.12 -2.76 -36.51
CA ASN A 160 -14.38 -3.86 -37.46
C ASN A 160 -14.80 -5.20 -36.81
N LYS A 161 -15.26 -5.19 -35.56
CA LYS A 161 -15.72 -6.40 -34.85
C LYS A 161 -17.23 -6.39 -34.69
N SER A 162 -17.88 -7.53 -34.91
CA SER A 162 -19.34 -7.64 -34.81
C SER A 162 -19.84 -7.27 -33.42
N VAL A 163 -21.03 -6.68 -33.35
CA VAL A 163 -21.70 -6.32 -32.09
C VAL A 163 -21.87 -7.56 -31.21
N TYR A 164 -22.26 -8.69 -31.80
CA TYR A 164 -22.39 -9.97 -31.11
C TYR A 164 -21.07 -10.45 -30.48
N TYR A 165 -19.94 -10.32 -31.19
CA TYR A 165 -18.63 -10.68 -30.63
C TYR A 165 -18.27 -9.82 -29.41
N LYS A 166 -18.47 -8.50 -29.51
CA LYS A 166 -18.21 -7.56 -28.41
C LYS A 166 -19.09 -7.87 -27.20
N PHE A 167 -20.38 -8.15 -27.43
CA PHE A 167 -21.33 -8.50 -26.39
C PHE A 167 -20.96 -9.83 -25.71
N ILE A 168 -20.71 -10.89 -26.47
CA ILE A 168 -20.37 -12.23 -25.93
C ILE A 168 -19.10 -12.16 -25.08
N ILE A 169 -18.02 -11.56 -25.58
CA ILE A 169 -16.78 -11.43 -24.80
C ILE A 169 -16.98 -10.55 -23.58
N GLY A 170 -17.74 -9.45 -23.72
CA GLY A 170 -18.06 -8.58 -22.61
C GLY A 170 -18.80 -9.33 -21.50
N PHE A 171 -19.84 -10.05 -21.87
CA PHE A 171 -20.64 -10.87 -20.97
C PHE A 171 -19.81 -11.97 -20.32
N LEU A 172 -19.04 -12.76 -21.08
CA LEU A 172 -18.19 -13.83 -20.53
C LEU A 172 -17.14 -13.28 -19.56
N THR A 173 -16.50 -12.16 -19.89
CA THR A 173 -15.48 -11.55 -19.02
C THR A 173 -16.11 -11.09 -17.71
N LEU A 174 -17.26 -10.42 -17.76
CA LEU A 174 -18.00 -9.98 -16.58
C LEU A 174 -18.52 -11.16 -15.76
N LEU A 175 -19.04 -12.20 -16.41
CA LEU A 175 -19.54 -13.40 -15.75
C LEU A 175 -18.42 -14.12 -15.01
N ILE A 176 -17.29 -14.39 -15.67
CA ILE A 176 -16.15 -15.09 -15.06
C ILE A 176 -15.56 -14.26 -13.92
N SER A 177 -15.23 -12.98 -14.17
CA SER A 177 -14.64 -12.12 -13.13
C SER A 177 -15.58 -11.88 -11.95
N GLY A 178 -16.87 -11.65 -12.22
CA GLY A 178 -17.90 -11.48 -11.20
C GLY A 178 -18.09 -12.75 -10.37
N SER A 179 -18.19 -13.92 -11.02
CA SER A 179 -18.37 -15.21 -10.34
C SER A 179 -17.15 -15.58 -9.50
N SER A 180 -15.93 -15.40 -10.02
CA SER A 180 -14.70 -15.63 -9.27
C SER A 180 -14.58 -14.70 -8.06
N THR A 181 -14.93 -13.42 -8.22
CA THR A 181 -14.91 -12.45 -7.11
C THR A 181 -15.96 -12.80 -6.06
N TYR A 182 -17.18 -13.14 -6.48
CA TYR A 182 -18.26 -13.57 -5.58
C TYR A 182 -17.89 -14.82 -4.79
N LEU A 183 -17.39 -15.86 -5.47
CA LEU A 183 -16.93 -17.09 -4.83
C LEU A 183 -15.81 -16.82 -3.83
N PHE A 184 -14.82 -16.00 -4.20
CA PHE A 184 -13.77 -15.61 -3.26
C PHE A 184 -14.34 -14.89 -2.02
N LEU A 185 -15.23 -13.92 -2.23
CA LEU A 185 -15.82 -13.13 -1.15
C LEU A 185 -16.69 -13.97 -0.21
N LYS A 186 -17.42 -14.95 -0.75
CA LYS A 186 -18.34 -15.80 0.02
C LYS A 186 -17.66 -16.98 0.70
N GLU A 187 -16.79 -17.68 -0.02
CA GLU A 187 -16.26 -18.98 0.39
C GLU A 187 -14.95 -18.88 1.19
N THR A 188 -14.26 -17.74 1.16
CA THR A 188 -13.02 -17.56 1.92
C THR A 188 -13.25 -16.74 3.20
N TYR A 189 -12.55 -17.11 4.28
CA TYR A 189 -12.56 -16.35 5.53
C TYR A 189 -12.19 -14.88 5.32
N ILE A 190 -11.16 -14.60 4.51
CA ILE A 190 -10.74 -13.23 4.20
C ILE A 190 -11.82 -12.50 3.41
N GLY A 191 -12.44 -13.17 2.44
CA GLY A 191 -13.57 -12.66 1.68
C GLY A 191 -14.73 -12.23 2.57
N GLN A 192 -15.12 -13.08 3.51
CA GLN A 192 -16.19 -12.77 4.46
C GLN A 192 -15.82 -11.60 5.37
N ARG A 193 -14.55 -11.50 5.79
CA ARG A 193 -14.07 -10.33 6.54
C ARG A 193 -14.03 -9.05 5.71
N ILE A 194 -13.89 -9.14 4.38
CA ILE A 194 -14.03 -8.00 3.48
C ILE A 194 -15.51 -7.64 3.33
N MET A 195 -16.43 -8.58 3.17
CA MET A 195 -17.86 -8.29 3.04
C MET A 195 -18.46 -7.71 4.33
N ASN A 196 -18.16 -8.34 5.46
CA ASN A 196 -18.79 -8.06 6.75
C ASN A 196 -17.94 -7.13 7.63
N GLY A 197 -17.02 -6.38 7.03
CA GLY A 197 -16.25 -5.37 7.75
C GLY A 197 -17.15 -4.24 8.25
N ILE A 198 -16.88 -3.72 9.45
CA ILE A 198 -17.64 -2.58 9.99
C ILE A 198 -17.10 -1.26 9.40
N TYR A 199 -17.34 -1.04 8.10
CA TYR A 199 -16.81 0.12 7.38
C TYR A 199 -17.46 1.43 7.81
N SER A 200 -18.74 1.39 8.22
CA SER A 200 -19.47 2.55 8.72
C SER A 200 -18.80 3.14 9.97
N GLU A 201 -18.45 2.30 10.95
CA GLU A 201 -17.72 2.74 12.15
C GLU A 201 -16.37 3.35 11.78
N LYS A 202 -15.61 2.71 10.88
CA LYS A 202 -14.32 3.26 10.43
C LYS A 202 -14.45 4.63 9.77
N LEU A 203 -15.50 4.84 8.98
CA LEU A 203 -15.78 6.13 8.36
C LEU A 203 -16.19 7.17 9.42
N ASN A 204 -17.08 6.80 10.34
CA ASN A 204 -17.49 7.66 11.44
C ASN A 204 -16.30 8.10 12.29
N HIS A 205 -15.34 7.21 12.58
CA HIS A 205 -14.13 7.61 13.32
C HIS A 205 -13.25 8.63 12.58
N HIS A 206 -13.16 8.55 11.26
CA HIS A 206 -12.48 9.60 10.50
C HIS A 206 -13.23 10.93 10.60
N ILE A 207 -14.56 10.90 10.52
CA ILE A 207 -15.41 12.08 10.66
C ILE A 207 -15.25 12.68 12.07
N ASP A 208 -15.30 11.85 13.11
CA ASP A 208 -15.15 12.25 14.51
C ASP A 208 -13.77 12.86 14.78
N TYR A 209 -12.71 12.26 14.24
CA TYR A 209 -11.36 12.83 14.29
C TYR A 209 -11.36 14.25 13.72
N TRP A 210 -11.85 14.42 12.48
CA TRP A 210 -11.86 15.72 11.80
C TRP A 210 -12.75 16.75 12.51
N ASN A 211 -13.91 16.32 13.04
CA ASN A 211 -14.79 17.18 13.83
C ASN A 211 -14.13 17.64 15.13
N THR A 212 -13.28 16.81 15.73
CA THR A 212 -12.59 17.17 16.97
C THR A 212 -11.40 18.08 16.70
N VAL A 213 -10.55 17.76 15.71
CA VAL A 213 -9.40 18.62 15.36
C VAL A 213 -9.82 19.93 14.70
N LYS A 214 -11.06 20.04 14.19
CA LYS A 214 -11.63 21.32 13.73
C LYS A 214 -11.68 22.37 14.84
N LYS A 215 -11.85 21.94 16.10
CA LYS A 215 -11.93 22.86 17.25
C LYS A 215 -10.54 23.27 17.74
N ASP A 216 -9.61 22.32 17.78
CA ASP A 216 -8.20 22.57 18.06
C ASP A 216 -7.36 21.45 17.44
N PHE A 217 -6.66 21.76 16.34
CA PHE A 217 -5.82 20.77 15.66
C PHE A 217 -4.58 20.43 16.47
N PHE A 218 -4.18 21.21 17.47
CA PHE A 218 -2.98 20.94 18.25
C PHE A 218 -3.19 19.93 19.39
N VAL A 219 -4.44 19.49 19.59
CA VAL A 219 -4.82 18.49 20.61
C VAL A 219 -5.29 17.22 19.92
N TYR A 220 -4.61 16.10 20.19
CA TYR A 220 -5.01 14.80 19.66
C TYR A 220 -6.29 14.29 20.37
N PRO A 221 -7.38 13.96 19.63
CA PRO A 221 -8.64 13.57 20.22
C PRO A 221 -8.61 12.16 20.85
N LYS A 222 -9.22 12.01 22.04
CA LYS A 222 -9.59 10.68 22.57
C LYS A 222 -10.95 10.30 21.99
N ILE A 223 -11.01 9.27 21.15
CA ILE A 223 -12.25 8.80 20.55
C ILE A 223 -12.84 7.68 21.45
N THR A 224 -14.02 7.92 22.01
CA THR A 224 -14.83 6.92 22.74
C THR A 224 -15.77 6.21 21.78
N ILE A 225 -15.79 4.87 21.79
CA ILE A 225 -16.74 4.07 21.03
C ILE A 225 -17.71 3.42 22.02
N GLY A 226 -18.96 3.87 22.05
CA GLY A 226 -19.95 3.41 23.02
C GLY A 226 -19.68 3.89 24.45
N SER A 227 -20.36 3.27 25.43
CA SER A 227 -20.31 3.65 26.85
C SER A 227 -19.10 3.09 27.62
N GLU A 228 -18.40 2.08 27.09
CA GLU A 228 -17.45 1.28 27.89
C GLU A 228 -16.03 1.18 27.31
N TYR A 229 -15.79 1.47 26.02
CA TYR A 229 -14.48 1.22 25.39
C TYR A 229 -13.93 2.45 24.64
N THR A 230 -12.74 2.91 25.03
CA THR A 230 -11.93 3.81 24.21
C THR A 230 -11.00 2.99 23.32
N PHE A 231 -11.29 2.95 22.02
CA PHE A 231 -10.34 2.44 21.03
C PHE A 231 -9.62 3.60 20.35
N TRP A 232 -8.34 3.38 20.06
CA TRP A 232 -7.56 4.30 19.25
C TRP A 232 -7.74 3.89 17.79
N TYR A 233 -8.29 4.78 16.95
CA TYR A 233 -8.26 4.56 15.51
C TYR A 233 -6.86 4.89 15.01
N HIS A 234 -6.22 3.92 14.38
CA HIS A 234 -4.86 4.02 13.93
C HIS A 234 -4.80 4.19 12.41
N ASN A 235 -4.13 5.25 11.98
CA ASN A 235 -3.60 5.39 10.64
C ASN A 235 -2.30 6.20 10.72
N VAL A 236 -1.52 6.21 9.65
CA VAL A 236 -0.22 6.91 9.63
C VAL A 236 -0.37 8.37 10.04
N PHE A 237 -1.41 9.05 9.56
CA PHE A 237 -1.60 10.47 9.85
C PHE A 237 -2.01 10.74 11.29
N PHE A 238 -2.96 9.98 11.83
CA PHE A 238 -3.45 10.14 13.20
C PHE A 238 -2.38 9.76 14.21
N ASP A 239 -1.64 8.69 13.96
CA ASP A 239 -0.59 8.29 14.88
C ASP A 239 0.60 9.25 14.79
N SER A 240 0.91 9.80 13.61
CA SER A 240 1.91 10.87 13.50
C SER A 240 1.52 12.09 14.35
N HIS A 241 0.22 12.43 14.37
CA HIS A 241 -0.29 13.51 15.21
C HIS A 241 -0.12 13.17 16.70
N LYS A 242 -0.53 11.96 17.11
CA LYS A 242 -0.41 11.49 18.50
C LYS A 242 1.03 11.45 19.01
N THR A 243 1.97 11.02 18.17
CA THR A 243 3.30 10.60 18.63
C THR A 243 4.41 11.59 18.29
N SER A 244 4.29 12.24 17.14
CA SER A 244 5.26 13.22 16.63
C SER A 244 4.71 14.64 16.67
N GLY A 245 3.48 14.81 17.15
CA GLY A 245 2.81 16.08 17.34
C GLY A 245 2.07 16.60 16.09
N PRO A 246 1.20 17.61 16.30
CA PRO A 246 0.35 18.18 15.27
C PRO A 246 1.12 18.75 14.08
N ILE A 247 2.24 19.43 14.32
CA ILE A 247 3.05 20.03 13.24
C ILE A 247 3.55 18.96 12.28
N THR A 248 4.06 17.84 12.80
CA THR A 248 4.53 16.72 11.98
C THR A 248 3.40 16.12 11.15
N ALA A 249 2.23 15.91 11.77
CA ALA A 249 1.05 15.42 11.05
C ALA A 249 0.60 16.38 9.94
N LEU A 250 0.60 17.68 10.21
CA LEU A 250 0.27 18.71 9.22
C LEU A 250 1.25 18.69 8.05
N ILE A 251 2.55 18.61 8.31
CA ILE A 251 3.58 18.47 7.27
C ILE A 251 3.32 17.22 6.43
N LEU A 252 2.98 16.09 7.05
CA LEU A 252 2.67 14.85 6.35
C LEU A 252 1.42 14.98 5.46
N TYR A 253 0.36 15.63 5.95
CA TYR A 253 -0.84 15.92 5.15
C TYR A 253 -0.51 16.83 3.96
N ILE A 254 0.21 17.92 4.19
CA ILE A 254 0.63 18.86 3.14
C ILE A 254 1.46 18.12 2.09
N TYR A 255 2.43 17.31 2.52
CA TYR A 255 3.26 16.51 1.64
C TYR A 255 2.43 15.53 0.81
N SER A 256 1.52 14.78 1.44
CA SER A 256 0.63 13.84 0.73
C SER A 256 -0.20 14.56 -0.33
N PHE A 257 -0.81 15.70 0.02
CA PHE A 257 -1.62 16.48 -0.90
C PHE A 257 -0.78 17.07 -2.04
N PHE A 258 0.41 17.60 -1.73
CA PHE A 258 1.33 18.13 -2.71
C PHE A 258 1.75 17.08 -3.76
N ILE A 259 2.14 15.88 -3.31
CA ILE A 259 2.48 14.77 -4.21
C ILE A 259 1.29 14.35 -5.05
N PHE A 260 0.08 14.30 -4.47
CA PHE A 260 -1.15 14.03 -5.23
C PHE A 260 -1.38 15.04 -6.36
N ILE A 261 -1.27 16.34 -6.07
CA ILE A 261 -1.50 17.40 -7.07
C ILE A 261 -0.48 17.30 -8.21
N ILE A 262 0.81 17.07 -7.90
CA ILE A 262 1.85 16.93 -8.93
C ILE A 262 1.60 15.68 -9.79
N ALA A 263 1.34 14.54 -9.15
CA ALA A 263 1.09 13.28 -9.85
C ALA A 263 -0.15 13.38 -10.75
N LEU A 264 -1.23 14.01 -10.27
CA LEU A 264 -2.44 14.24 -11.04
C LEU A 264 -2.17 15.17 -12.22
N LYS A 265 -1.54 16.32 -11.99
CA LYS A 265 -1.20 17.29 -13.03
C LYS A 265 -0.38 16.65 -14.15
N ASN A 266 0.65 15.87 -13.79
CA ASN A 266 1.51 15.21 -14.78
C ASN A 266 0.76 14.07 -15.51
N SER A 267 -0.11 13.33 -14.82
CA SER A 267 -0.94 12.30 -15.44
C SER A 267 -1.94 12.89 -16.45
N LEU A 268 -2.52 14.06 -16.16
CA LEU A 268 -3.43 14.76 -17.08
C LEU A 268 -2.72 15.25 -18.36
N LYS A 269 -1.40 15.46 -18.33
CA LYS A 269 -0.58 15.72 -19.52
C LYS A 269 -0.33 14.48 -20.39
N ARG A 270 -0.94 13.34 -20.06
CA ARG A 270 -0.86 12.06 -20.80
C ARG A 270 0.54 11.43 -20.86
N ASP A 271 1.44 11.79 -19.94
CA ASP A 271 2.66 11.01 -19.74
C ASP A 271 2.32 9.67 -19.09
N LEU A 272 2.51 8.58 -19.86
CA LEU A 272 2.26 7.21 -19.41
C LEU A 272 3.05 6.86 -18.14
N ARG A 273 4.23 7.45 -17.94
CA ARG A 273 5.07 7.21 -16.76
C ARG A 273 4.47 7.85 -15.52
N SER A 274 4.07 9.12 -15.64
CA SER A 274 3.37 9.85 -14.58
C SER A 274 2.08 9.15 -14.15
N PHE A 275 1.33 8.58 -15.10
CA PHE A 275 0.15 7.77 -14.77
C PHE A 275 0.50 6.54 -13.93
N ARG A 276 1.59 5.83 -14.23
CA ARG A 276 2.04 4.65 -13.47
C ARG A 276 2.40 5.01 -12.02
N TYR A 277 3.03 6.16 -11.79
CA TYR A 277 3.34 6.63 -10.44
C TYR A 277 2.11 7.12 -9.68
N PHE A 278 1.20 7.79 -10.37
CA PHE A 278 -0.08 8.18 -9.80
C PHE A 278 -0.93 6.97 -9.40
N HIS A 279 -0.94 5.93 -10.24
CA HIS A 279 -1.60 4.66 -9.93
C HIS A 279 -0.98 3.97 -8.71
N PHE A 280 0.36 3.97 -8.59
CA PHE A 280 1.03 3.49 -7.39
C PHE A 280 0.63 4.31 -6.15
N TYR A 281 0.60 5.64 -6.24
CA TYR A 281 0.15 6.52 -5.16
C TYR A 281 -1.26 6.15 -4.69
N ILE A 282 -2.20 5.95 -5.62
CA ILE A 282 -3.58 5.52 -5.29
C ILE A 282 -3.59 4.16 -4.58
N CYS A 283 -2.78 3.20 -5.04
CA CYS A 283 -2.67 1.88 -4.37
C CYS A 283 -2.02 1.97 -2.98
N PHE A 284 -1.17 2.97 -2.75
CA PHE A 284 -0.44 3.15 -1.50
C PHE A 284 -1.28 3.81 -0.40
N ILE A 285 -2.20 4.72 -0.75
CA ILE A 285 -3.05 5.45 0.21
C ILE A 285 -3.87 4.53 1.13
N PRO A 286 -4.52 3.46 0.65
CA PRO A 286 -5.22 2.51 1.52
C PRO A 286 -4.32 1.91 2.60
N TYR A 287 -3.02 1.69 2.33
CA TYR A 287 -2.09 1.26 3.36
C TYR A 287 -1.80 2.36 4.37
N LEU A 288 -1.62 3.61 3.94
CA LEU A 288 -1.45 4.73 4.88
C LEU A 288 -2.68 4.92 5.80
N MET A 289 -3.89 4.62 5.29
CA MET A 289 -5.16 4.78 6.02
C MET A 289 -5.55 3.57 6.89
N THR A 290 -5.08 2.37 6.56
CA THR A 290 -5.49 1.12 7.23
C THR A 290 -4.39 0.46 8.06
N THR A 291 -3.15 0.92 7.95
CA THR A 291 -2.05 0.46 8.79
C THR A 291 -2.20 1.00 10.20
N ILE A 292 -1.81 0.19 11.19
CA ILE A 292 -1.58 0.61 12.56
C ILE A 292 -0.08 0.95 12.71
N PRO A 293 0.30 2.24 12.79
CA PRO A 293 1.65 2.63 13.17
C PRO A 293 2.00 2.05 14.55
N TRP A 294 3.29 1.91 14.87
CA TRP A 294 3.81 1.28 16.10
C TRP A 294 3.85 -0.25 16.14
N GLU A 295 3.33 -0.94 15.12
CA GLU A 295 3.31 -2.41 15.05
C GLU A 295 4.39 -3.04 14.16
N SER A 296 5.41 -2.24 13.76
CA SER A 296 6.59 -2.59 12.95
C SER A 296 6.43 -2.53 11.41
N SER A 297 6.67 -1.34 10.85
CA SER A 297 7.00 -1.11 9.41
C SER A 297 6.92 0.38 9.04
N GLU A 298 6.58 1.26 9.99
CA GLU A 298 6.36 2.69 9.75
C GLU A 298 7.55 3.38 9.06
N SER A 299 8.77 3.17 9.55
CA SER A 299 9.96 3.78 8.93
C SER A 299 10.16 3.31 7.49
N GLN A 300 9.84 2.06 7.18
CA GLN A 300 9.92 1.51 5.82
C GLN A 300 8.81 2.06 4.93
N MET A 301 7.59 2.22 5.45
CA MET A 301 6.50 2.88 4.74
C MET A 301 6.82 4.35 4.47
N MET A 302 7.37 5.07 5.45
CA MET A 302 7.77 6.47 5.27
C MET A 302 8.91 6.58 4.28
N ALA A 303 9.86 5.63 4.26
CA ALA A 303 10.89 5.56 3.23
C ALA A 303 10.32 5.34 1.83
N LEU A 304 9.33 4.45 1.66
CA LEU A 304 8.64 4.32 0.39
C LEU A 304 7.84 5.57 0.03
N PHE A 305 7.18 6.20 0.98
CA PHE A 305 6.33 7.36 0.70
C PHE A 305 7.15 8.60 0.29
N THR A 306 8.23 8.84 1.01
CA THR A 306 9.20 9.89 0.69
C THR A 306 9.90 9.61 -0.64
N GLY A 307 10.34 8.37 -0.87
CA GLY A 307 10.94 7.96 -2.13
C GLY A 307 10.00 8.05 -3.33
N LEU A 308 8.71 7.74 -3.15
CA LEU A 308 7.69 7.90 -4.17
C LEU A 308 7.50 9.37 -4.52
N GLY A 309 7.45 10.26 -3.53
CA GLY A 309 7.34 11.68 -3.82
C GLY A 309 8.58 12.20 -4.56
N ALA A 310 9.79 11.77 -4.19
CA ALA A 310 11.00 12.08 -4.95
C ALA A 310 10.91 11.60 -6.41
N LEU A 311 10.39 10.39 -6.66
CA LEU A 311 10.15 9.89 -8.02
C LEU A 311 9.16 10.78 -8.78
N ILE A 312 8.05 11.16 -8.15
CA ILE A 312 7.01 11.97 -8.78
C ILE A 312 7.50 13.39 -9.08
N THR A 313 8.29 13.99 -8.19
CA THR A 313 8.75 15.38 -8.33
C THR A 313 9.96 15.53 -9.25
N THR A 314 10.80 14.49 -9.39
CA THR A 314 12.06 14.58 -10.12
C THR A 314 12.06 13.93 -11.50
N VAL A 315 10.99 13.23 -11.87
CA VAL A 315 10.83 12.67 -13.21
C VAL A 315 10.05 13.67 -14.05
N ASN A 316 10.73 14.28 -15.01
CA ASN A 316 10.15 15.17 -16.02
C ASN A 316 10.35 14.59 -17.44
N ASP A 317 9.72 15.20 -18.44
CA ASP A 317 9.79 14.74 -19.83
C ASP A 317 11.22 14.73 -20.42
N GLN A 318 12.15 15.46 -19.79
CA GLN A 318 13.55 15.57 -20.19
C GLN A 318 14.47 14.59 -19.44
N THR A 319 13.96 13.80 -18.49
CA THR A 319 14.78 12.87 -17.71
C THR A 319 15.24 11.71 -18.62
N PRO A 320 16.55 11.49 -18.80
CA PRO A 320 17.06 10.43 -19.66
C PRO A 320 16.58 9.05 -19.19
N GLU A 321 16.17 8.20 -20.12
CA GLU A 321 15.82 6.80 -19.83
C GLU A 321 17.05 5.92 -19.59
N ILE A 322 18.23 6.38 -20.03
CA ILE A 322 19.51 5.66 -20.00
C ILE A 322 20.20 5.85 -18.66
#